data_AF-A0A2D5CMY5-F1
#
_entry.id   AF-A0A2D5CMY5-F1
#
_cell.length_a   1.000
_cell.length_b   1.000
_cell.length_c   1.000
_cell.angle_alpha   90.00
_cell.angle_beta   90.00
_cell.angle_gamma   90.00
#
_symmetry.space_group_name_H-M   'P 1'
#
loop_
_entity.id
_entity.type
_entity.pdbx_description
1 polymer ?
#
loop_
_entity_poly.entity_id
_entity_poly.type
_entity_poly.pdbx_seq_one_letter_code
_entity_poly.pdbx_strand_id
1 'polypeptide(L)'
;MPTEPRKTIAIIPARGGSKRIPRKNIRCFNGWPMLEWSVRAPQTSRQFDEIMVRTEDLEFAEIAEPCSAKVPFLAELKLRVTLQQLCRYVIKFWRNIVKPVVVLIWLAASIRQLPSYGPKICQTVALL
;
A
#
# COMPACT_ATOMS: atom_id res chain seq x y z
N MET A 1 -12.74 -24.89 12.25
CA MET A 1 -13.95 -24.30 11.62
C MET A 1 -13.56 -23.76 10.26
N PRO A 2 -14.22 -24.11 9.16
CA PRO A 2 -13.89 -23.52 7.87
C PRO A 2 -14.30 -22.04 7.95
N THR A 3 -13.31 -21.16 7.99
CA THR A 3 -13.53 -19.73 7.86
C THR A 3 -14.10 -19.48 6.47
N GLU A 4 -15.25 -18.80 6.38
CA GLU A 4 -15.84 -18.43 5.10
C GLU A 4 -14.79 -17.87 4.13
N PRO A 5 -14.89 -18.15 2.82
CA PRO A 5 -13.94 -17.61 1.85
C PRO A 5 -13.92 -16.09 1.95
N ARG A 6 -12.74 -15.54 2.20
CA ARG A 6 -12.48 -14.10 2.31
C ARG A 6 -11.35 -13.74 1.37
N LYS A 7 -11.36 -12.50 0.91
CA LYS A 7 -10.27 -11.91 0.13
C LYS A 7 -9.68 -10.73 0.86
N THR A 8 -8.44 -10.85 1.30
CA THR A 8 -7.70 -9.82 2.06
C THR A 8 -6.88 -8.97 1.11
N ILE A 9 -7.16 -7.66 1.10
CA ILE A 9 -6.62 -6.70 0.15
C ILE A 9 -5.85 -5.64 0.92
N ALA A 10 -4.56 -5.51 0.65
CA ALA A 10 -3.74 -4.42 1.18
C ALA A 10 -3.84 -3.20 0.28
N ILE A 11 -4.11 -2.02 0.85
CA ILE A 11 -4.09 -0.74 0.15
C ILE A 11 -3.04 0.16 0.80
N ILE A 12 -2.07 0.58 -0.01
CA ILE A 12 -0.95 1.43 0.39
C ILE A 12 -1.16 2.84 -0.22
N PRO A 13 -1.56 3.85 0.57
CA PRO A 13 -1.61 5.22 0.08
C PRO A 13 -0.21 5.82 -0.08
N ALA A 14 0.15 6.24 -1.30
CA ALA A 14 1.41 6.87 -1.64
C ALA A 14 1.18 8.26 -2.25
N ARG A 15 1.58 9.32 -1.54
CA ARG A 15 1.48 10.73 -1.98
C ARG A 15 2.77 11.51 -1.73
N GLY A 16 3.14 12.39 -2.65
CA GLY A 16 4.40 13.15 -2.60
C GLY A 16 4.45 14.25 -1.52
N GLY A 17 3.30 14.70 -1.01
CA GLY A 17 3.17 15.82 -0.08
C GLY A 17 3.62 15.55 1.36
N SER A 18 4.83 15.04 1.55
CA SER A 18 5.47 14.84 2.86
C SER A 18 6.10 16.16 3.35
N LYS A 19 5.65 16.66 4.52
CA LYS A 19 6.06 17.97 5.06
C LYS A 19 7.53 18.05 5.50
N ARG A 20 8.07 16.96 6.08
CA ARG A 20 9.43 16.91 6.63
C ARG A 20 10.48 16.40 5.65
N ILE A 21 10.11 15.43 4.81
CA ILE A 21 10.99 14.85 3.79
C ILE A 21 10.20 14.78 2.48
N PRO A 22 10.30 15.80 1.61
CA PRO A 22 9.65 15.79 0.31
C PRO A 22 9.98 14.53 -0.48
N ARG A 23 8.98 13.95 -1.16
CA ARG A 23 9.12 12.75 -1.99
C ARG A 23 9.83 11.57 -1.29
N LYS A 24 9.65 11.39 0.03
CA LYS A 24 10.28 10.28 0.80
C LYS A 24 10.06 8.88 0.18
N ASN A 25 8.95 8.68 -0.52
CA ASN A 25 8.52 7.39 -1.06
C ASN A 25 9.42 6.87 -2.20
N ILE A 26 10.03 7.77 -2.98
CA ILE A 26 10.98 7.41 -4.05
C ILE A 26 12.42 7.35 -3.54
N ARG A 27 12.71 7.94 -2.38
CA ARG A 27 14.08 7.94 -1.85
C ARG A 27 14.47 6.52 -1.47
N CYS A 28 15.63 6.10 -1.96
CA CYS A 28 16.21 4.83 -1.59
C CYS A 28 16.56 4.80 -0.11
N PHE A 29 16.14 3.75 0.56
CA PHE A 29 16.49 3.39 1.92
C PHE A 29 17.00 1.95 1.88
N ASN A 30 18.25 1.74 2.29
CA ASN A 30 18.90 0.42 2.25
C ASN A 30 18.82 -0.26 0.86
N GLY A 31 19.11 0.49 -0.19
CA GLY A 31 19.17 -0.02 -1.57
C GLY A 31 17.85 -0.01 -2.35
N TRP A 32 16.70 0.27 -1.72
CA TRP A 32 15.38 0.24 -2.38
C TRP A 32 14.54 1.47 -2.03
N PRO A 33 13.71 2.00 -2.95
CA PRO A 33 12.74 3.04 -2.64
C PRO A 33 11.88 2.71 -1.41
N MET A 34 11.57 3.73 -0.59
CA MET A 34 10.75 3.53 0.61
C MET A 34 9.36 2.93 0.29
N LEU A 35 8.78 3.27 -0.85
CA LEU A 35 7.50 2.71 -1.31
C LEU A 35 7.60 1.20 -1.54
N GLU A 36 8.69 0.75 -2.15
CA GLU A 36 8.90 -0.67 -2.45
C GLU A 36 8.93 -1.52 -1.19
N TRP A 37 9.58 -1.05 -0.12
CA TRP A 37 9.53 -1.74 1.18
C TRP A 37 8.09 -1.93 1.70
N SER A 38 7.22 -0.95 1.45
CA SER A 38 5.82 -1.02 1.88
C SER A 38 5.00 -2.00 1.06
N VAL A 39 5.37 -2.22 -0.20
CA VAL A 39 4.77 -3.24 -1.05
C VAL A 39 5.31 -4.63 -0.70
N ARG A 40 6.62 -4.76 -0.48
CA ARG A 40 7.27 -6.04 -0.13
C ARG A 40 6.84 -6.60 1.23
N ALA A 41 6.48 -5.73 2.17
CA ALA A 41 6.03 -6.13 3.51
C ALA A 41 4.80 -7.07 3.49
N PRO A 42 3.65 -6.71 2.88
CA PRO A 42 2.50 -7.61 2.74
C PRO A 42 2.79 -8.82 1.82
N GLN A 43 3.68 -8.69 0.83
CA GLN A 43 4.08 -9.86 0.02
C GLN A 43 4.79 -10.92 0.84
N THR A 44 5.71 -10.48 1.69
CA THR A 44 6.51 -11.37 2.54
C THR A 44 5.64 -12.04 3.60
N SER A 45 4.59 -11.37 4.09
CA SER A 45 3.68 -11.97 5.08
C SER A 45 2.80 -13.07 4.51
N ARG A 46 2.54 -13.08 3.18
CA ARG A 46 1.62 -14.02 2.50
C ARG A 46 0.21 -14.05 3.10
N GLN A 47 -0.20 -12.97 3.76
CA GLN A 47 -1.54 -12.82 4.36
C GLN A 47 -2.52 -12.06 3.46
N PHE A 48 -2.05 -11.56 2.32
CA PHE A 48 -2.81 -10.73 1.41
C PHE A 48 -2.94 -11.42 0.06
N ASP A 49 -4.17 -11.48 -0.44
CA ASP A 49 -4.48 -12.01 -1.77
C ASP A 49 -4.18 -10.98 -2.86
N GLU A 50 -4.23 -9.69 -2.52
CA GLU A 50 -4.04 -8.61 -3.47
C GLU A 50 -3.43 -7.38 -2.78
N ILE A 51 -2.49 -6.73 -3.45
CA ILE A 51 -1.83 -5.52 -2.97
C ILE A 51 -2.08 -4.41 -3.99
N MET A 52 -2.55 -3.27 -3.50
CA MET A 52 -2.86 -2.10 -4.29
C MET A 52 -2.10 -0.89 -3.75
N VAL A 53 -1.57 -0.06 -4.65
CA VAL A 53 -0.98 1.24 -4.32
C VAL A 53 -1.89 2.34 -4.85
N ARG A 54 -2.33 3.22 -3.97
CA ARG A 54 -3.09 4.43 -4.34
C ARG A 54 -2.12 5.57 -4.53
N THR A 55 -1.98 6.04 -5.77
CA THR A 55 -1.15 7.20 -6.09
C THR A 55 -1.72 8.03 -7.23
N GLU A 56 -1.32 9.29 -7.29
CA GLU A 56 -1.56 10.22 -8.39
C GLU A 56 -0.23 10.54 -9.11
N ASP A 57 0.88 9.94 -8.68
CA ASP A 57 2.24 10.20 -9.18
C ASP A 57 2.70 8.98 -10.00
N LEU A 58 2.99 9.19 -11.29
CA LEU A 58 3.45 8.14 -12.20
C LEU A 58 4.74 7.47 -11.70
N GLU A 59 5.65 8.23 -11.08
CA GLU A 59 6.92 7.68 -10.57
C GLU A 59 6.67 6.68 -9.44
N PHE A 60 5.60 6.86 -8.65
CA PHE A 60 5.24 5.91 -7.61
C PHE A 60 4.63 4.64 -8.19
N ALA A 61 3.92 4.75 -9.30
CA ALA A 61 3.37 3.59 -10.00
C ALA A 61 4.48 2.75 -10.62
N GLU A 62 5.46 3.38 -11.28
CA GLU A 62 6.62 2.72 -11.87
C GLU A 62 7.45 1.94 -10.84
N ILE A 63 7.46 2.37 -9.56
CA ILE A 63 8.08 1.62 -8.46
C ILE A 63 7.19 0.46 -7.98
N ALA A 64 5.88 0.63 -7.98
CA ALA A 64 4.93 -0.33 -7.44
C ALA A 64 4.64 -1.52 -8.37
N GLU A 65 4.55 -1.28 -9.68
CA GLU A 65 4.21 -2.29 -10.68
C GLU A 65 5.20 -3.46 -10.75
N PRO A 66 6.54 -3.24 -10.77
CA PRO A 66 7.52 -4.32 -10.71
C PRO A 66 7.40 -5.16 -9.44
N CYS A 67 6.89 -4.57 -8.36
CA CYS A 67 6.61 -5.25 -7.11
C CYS A 67 5.27 -6.00 -7.12
N SER A 68 4.68 -6.31 -8.29
CA SER A 68 3.39 -7.02 -8.40
C SER A 68 2.22 -6.35 -7.68
N ALA A 69 2.31 -5.05 -7.38
CA ALA A 69 1.20 -4.29 -6.82
C ALA A 69 0.38 -3.66 -7.94
N LYS A 70 -0.95 -3.66 -7.77
CA LYS A 70 -1.85 -2.97 -8.70
C LYS A 70 -1.91 -1.49 -8.39
N VAL A 71 -1.95 -0.65 -9.41
CA VAL A 71 -2.09 0.80 -9.27
C VAL A 71 -3.38 1.25 -9.96
N PRO A 72 -4.55 1.01 -9.33
CA PRO A 72 -5.82 1.32 -9.96
C PRO A 72 -5.99 2.83 -10.16
N PHE A 73 -6.72 3.21 -11.21
CA PHE A 73 -7.06 4.61 -11.55
C PHE A 73 -5.88 5.48 -12.03
N LEU A 74 -4.71 4.91 -12.30
CA LEU A 74 -3.59 5.65 -12.86
C LEU A 74 -3.85 6.12 -14.31
N ALA A 75 -4.56 5.34 -15.12
CA ALA A 75 -4.97 5.79 -16.46
C ALA A 75 -6.00 6.94 -16.42
N GLU A 76 -6.69 7.11 -15.29
CA GLU A 76 -7.71 8.13 -15.06
C GLU A 76 -7.16 9.35 -14.31
N LEU A 77 -5.87 9.70 -14.46
CA LEU A 77 -5.09 10.80 -13.81
C LEU A 77 -5.78 12.17 -13.67
N LYS A 78 -6.98 12.35 -14.25
CA LYS A 78 -7.87 13.48 -14.05
C LYS A 78 -8.73 13.39 -12.77
N LEU A 79 -8.90 12.21 -12.17
CA LEU A 79 -9.73 12.00 -10.99
C LEU A 79 -8.85 11.92 -9.72
N ARG A 80 -9.03 12.89 -8.82
CA ARG A 80 -8.53 12.80 -7.43
C ARG A 80 -9.35 11.76 -6.66
N VAL A 81 -9.05 10.48 -6.86
CA VAL A 81 -9.73 9.39 -6.15
C VAL A 81 -9.24 9.36 -4.70
N THR A 82 -10.11 9.70 -3.76
CA THR A 82 -9.79 9.64 -2.33
C THR A 82 -9.57 8.19 -1.89
N LEU A 83 -8.81 7.99 -0.80
CA LEU A 83 -8.63 6.66 -0.24
C LEU A 83 -9.97 5.99 0.12
N GLN A 84 -10.94 6.78 0.59
CA GLN A 84 -12.29 6.32 0.88
C GLN A 84 -13.02 5.84 -0.37
N GLN A 85 -12.93 6.58 -1.49
CA GLN A 85 -13.52 6.17 -2.76
C GLN A 85 -12.91 4.87 -3.27
N LEU A 86 -11.58 4.72 -3.17
CA LEU A 86 -10.91 3.47 -3.52
C LEU A 86 -11.37 2.30 -2.65
N CYS A 87 -11.42 2.48 -1.33
CA CYS A 87 -11.90 1.43 -0.41
C CYS A 87 -13.35 1.04 -0.75
N ARG A 88 -14.22 2.02 -0.99
CA ARG A 88 -15.62 1.79 -1.37
C ARG A 88 -15.73 1.04 -2.70
N TYR A 89 -14.91 1.40 -3.68
CA TYR A 89 -14.85 0.70 -4.97
C TYR A 89 -14.44 -0.76 -4.77
N VAL A 90 -13.36 -1.02 -4.05
CA VAL A 90 -12.86 -2.37 -3.77
C VAL A 90 -13.90 -3.20 -3.04
N ILE A 91 -14.53 -2.66 -1.99
CA ILE A 91 -15.59 -3.37 -1.25
C ILE A 91 -16.77 -3.67 -2.16
N LYS A 92 -17.25 -2.69 -2.93
CA LYS A 92 -18.40 -2.87 -3.84
C LYS A 92 -18.11 -3.91 -4.92
N PHE A 93 -16.91 -3.88 -5.49
CA PHE A 93 -16.47 -4.80 -6.53
C PHE A 93 -16.48 -6.24 -6.02
N TRP A 94 -15.88 -6.49 -4.85
CA TRP A 94 -15.73 -7.85 -4.33
C TRP A 94 -16.96 -8.38 -3.61
N ARG A 95 -17.82 -7.52 -3.03
CA ARG A 95 -19.00 -7.93 -2.25
C ARG A 95 -19.86 -9.02 -2.89
N ASN A 96 -20.01 -8.98 -4.21
CA ASN A 96 -20.87 -9.92 -4.95
C ASN A 96 -20.16 -11.23 -5.35
N ILE A 97 -18.86 -11.36 -5.05
CA ILE A 97 -18.02 -12.50 -5.41
C ILE A 97 -17.54 -13.21 -4.14
N VAL A 98 -16.96 -12.46 -3.20
CA VAL A 98 -16.36 -12.97 -1.96
C VAL A 98 -16.30 -11.84 -0.94
N LYS A 99 -16.38 -12.16 0.35
CA LYS A 99 -16.28 -11.15 1.42
C LYS A 99 -14.89 -10.48 1.40
N PRO A 100 -14.78 -9.19 1.06
CA PRO A 100 -13.49 -8.51 1.08
C PRO A 100 -13.12 -8.07 2.50
N VAL A 101 -11.84 -8.14 2.83
CA VAL A 101 -11.23 -7.52 4.01
C VAL A 101 -10.20 -6.52 3.51
N VAL A 102 -10.41 -5.24 3.75
CA VAL A 102 -9.50 -4.17 3.29
C VAL A 102 -8.60 -3.75 4.44
N VAL A 103 -7.30 -3.77 4.21
CA VAL A 103 -6.30 -3.36 5.20
C VAL A 103 -5.52 -2.18 4.65
N LEU A 104 -5.48 -1.08 5.42
CA LEU A 104 -4.71 0.10 5.07
C LEU A 104 -3.30 0.02 5.67
N ILE A 105 -2.27 0.13 4.83
CA ILE A 105 -0.87 0.12 5.26
C ILE A 105 -0.28 1.52 5.10
N TRP A 106 -0.05 2.19 6.23
CA TRP A 106 0.53 3.53 6.25
C TRP A 106 2.05 3.51 6.30
N LEU A 107 2.68 4.32 5.45
CA LEU A 107 4.11 4.64 5.54
C LEU A 107 4.39 5.57 6.74
N ALA A 108 4.56 5.00 7.93
CA ALA A 108 5.01 5.74 9.11
C ALA A 108 6.48 6.14 8.97
N ALA A 109 6.75 7.43 8.75
CA ALA A 109 8.11 7.98 8.66
C ALA A 109 8.61 8.49 10.01
N SER A 110 8.63 7.65 11.04
CA SER A 110 9.48 7.93 12.21
C SER A 110 10.81 7.22 12.03
N ILE A 111 11.69 7.80 11.21
CA ILE A 111 13.11 7.44 11.17
C ILE A 111 13.75 8.05 12.43
N ARG A 112 13.47 7.52 13.62
CA ARG A 112 14.38 7.65 14.76
C ARG A 112 15.28 6.43 14.70
N GLN A 113 16.59 6.68 14.70
CA GLN A 113 17.68 5.71 14.63
C GLN A 113 17.24 4.30 15.03
N LEU A 114 17.06 3.42 14.04
CA LEU A 114 16.88 2.00 14.31
C LEU A 114 18.29 1.45 14.60
N PRO A 115 18.56 0.95 15.82
CA PRO A 115 19.82 0.26 16.08
C PRO A 115 19.91 -0.94 15.13
N SER A 116 21.13 -1.23 14.70
CA SER A 116 21.66 -2.23 13.75
C SER A 116 21.06 -3.65 13.77
N TYR A 117 19.74 -3.76 13.67
CA TYR A 117 18.98 -4.99 13.46
C TYR A 117 18.01 -4.70 12.31
N GLY A 118 17.89 -5.66 11.38
CA GLY A 118 17.19 -5.50 10.09
C GLY A 118 15.78 -4.90 10.17
N PRO A 119 15.19 -4.52 9.03
CA PRO A 119 14.05 -3.62 8.99
C PRO A 119 12.81 -4.24 9.66
N LYS A 120 12.61 -3.94 10.95
CA LYS A 120 11.30 -4.01 11.60
C LYS A 120 10.45 -2.89 11.00
N ILE A 121 9.86 -3.16 9.84
CA ILE A 121 8.83 -2.31 9.25
C ILE A 121 7.68 -2.30 10.25
N CYS A 122 7.51 -1.16 10.93
CA CYS A 122 6.44 -0.93 11.88
C CYS A 122 5.11 -0.93 11.12
N GLN A 123 4.48 -2.10 10.99
CA GLN A 123 3.18 -2.28 10.36
C GLN A 123 2.10 -1.79 11.34
N THR A 124 1.67 -0.53 11.21
CA THR A 124 0.38 -0.15 11.80
C THR A 124 -0.72 -0.65 10.87
N VAL A 125 -1.22 -1.86 11.15
CA VAL A 125 -2.42 -2.42 10.54
C VAL A 125 -3.61 -1.68 11.15
N ALA A 126 -4.17 -0.71 10.43
CA ALA A 126 -5.49 -0.19 10.76
C ALA A 126 -6.52 -1.09 10.07
N LEU A 127 -7.13 -2.00 10.83
CA LEU A 127 -8.35 -2.67 10.44
C LEU A 127 -9.47 -1.61 10.44
N LEU A 128 -10.11 -1.40 9.29
CA LEU A 128 -11.40 -0.70 9.20
C LEU A 128 -12.54 -1.71 9.18
#